data_AF-R7UQI1-F1
#
_entry.id   AF-R7UQI1-F1
#
_cell.length_a   1.000
_cell.length_b   1.000
_cell.length_c   1.000
_cell.angle_alpha   90.00
_cell.angle_beta   90.00
_cell.angle_gamma   90.00
#
_symmetry.space_group_name_H-M   'P 1'
#
loop_
_entity.id
_entity.type
_entity.pdbx_description
1 polymer ?
#
loop_
_entity_poly.entity_id
_entity_poly.type
_entity_poly.pdbx_seq_one_letter_code
_entity_poly.pdbx_strand_id
1 'polypeptide(L)'
;RLNRLPEVKAFIREDVKFFHNVEYKAIPGANPDLFLLNAAGEKVQKFDLSKLNRKECEALLTDLGFYKKISSNEEVPEEFQKGPYALKRDEL
;
A
#
# COMPACT_ATOMS: atom_id res chain seq x y z
N ARG A 1 -18.19 6.35 1.63
CA ARG A 1 -17.25 7.38 2.15
C ARG A 1 -16.16 7.74 1.15
N LEU A 2 -15.57 6.78 0.43
CA LEU A 2 -14.52 7.03 -0.58
C LEU A 2 -14.86 8.08 -1.66
N ASN A 3 -16.15 8.27 -2.02
CA ASN A 3 -16.56 9.33 -2.96
C ASN A 3 -16.30 10.76 -2.44
N ARG A 4 -16.06 10.94 -1.13
CA ARG A 4 -15.71 12.24 -0.54
C ARG A 4 -14.19 12.48 -0.50
N LEU A 5 -13.40 11.48 -0.89
CA LEU A 5 -11.92 11.49 -0.85
C LEU A 5 -11.40 11.18 -2.26
N PRO A 6 -11.45 12.16 -3.18
CA PRO A 6 -11.06 11.95 -4.57
C PRO A 6 -9.59 11.54 -4.71
N GLU A 7 -8.70 12.07 -3.86
CA GLU A 7 -7.27 11.75 -3.88
C GLU A 7 -6.98 10.30 -3.51
N VAL A 8 -7.56 9.82 -2.41
CA VAL A 8 -7.43 8.42 -1.96
C VAL A 8 -8.05 7.47 -2.99
N LYS A 9 -9.18 7.86 -3.59
CA LYS A 9 -9.83 7.09 -4.65
C LYS A 9 -8.96 6.99 -5.91
N ALA A 10 -8.31 8.08 -6.29
CA ALA A 10 -7.37 8.12 -7.41
C ALA A 10 -6.17 7.22 -7.13
N PHE A 11 -5.55 7.34 -5.96
CA PHE A 11 -4.45 6.47 -5.51
C PHE A 11 -4.81 4.99 -5.62
N ILE A 12 -5.96 4.59 -5.06
CA ILE A 12 -6.41 3.19 -5.07
C ILE A 12 -6.65 2.65 -6.48
N ARG A 13 -7.19 3.47 -7.39
CA ARG A 13 -7.53 3.03 -8.75
C ARG A 13 -6.36 3.10 -9.72
N GLU A 14 -5.51 4.10 -9.56
CA GLU A 14 -4.46 4.44 -10.50
C GLU A 14 -3.09 3.97 -10.03
N ASP A 15 -2.74 4.16 -8.76
CA ASP A 15 -1.40 3.86 -8.25
C ASP A 15 -1.26 2.44 -7.71
N VAL A 16 -2.25 1.93 -6.96
CA VAL A 16 -2.17 0.60 -6.30
C VAL A 16 -1.86 -0.51 -7.30
N LYS A 17 -2.36 -0.44 -8.53
CA LYS A 17 -2.08 -1.43 -9.58
C LYS A 17 -0.59 -1.54 -9.97
N PHE A 18 0.19 -0.50 -9.70
CA PHE A 18 1.63 -0.48 -9.96
C PHE A 18 2.44 -0.97 -8.76
N PHE A 19 1.86 -1.00 -7.57
CA PHE A 19 2.53 -1.51 -6.39
C PHE A 19 2.47 -3.04 -6.37
N HIS A 20 3.63 -3.66 -6.22
CA HIS A 20 3.68 -5.10 -6.03
C HIS A 20 3.22 -5.47 -4.62
N ASN A 21 2.49 -6.59 -4.48
CA ASN A 21 2.01 -7.10 -3.20
C ASN A 21 1.06 -6.16 -2.43
N VAL A 22 0.34 -5.29 -3.14
CA VAL A 22 -0.70 -4.42 -2.57
C VAL A 22 -2.04 -4.77 -3.20
N GLU A 23 -3.03 -5.08 -2.37
CA GLU A 23 -4.40 -5.37 -2.80
C GLU A 23 -5.37 -4.35 -2.23
N TYR A 24 -6.27 -3.85 -3.08
CA TYR A 24 -7.40 -3.05 -2.65
C TYR A 24 -8.67 -3.89 -2.52
N LYS A 25 -9.30 -3.81 -1.35
CA LYS A 25 -10.61 -4.42 -1.08
C LYS A 25 -11.64 -3.37 -0.68
N ALA A 26 -12.67 -3.22 -1.50
CA ALA A 26 -13.80 -2.35 -1.20
C ALA A 26 -14.74 -3.00 -0.18
N ILE A 27 -14.82 -2.45 1.04
CA ILE A 27 -15.76 -2.91 2.07
C ILE A 27 -16.87 -1.84 2.23
N PRO A 28 -18.15 -2.19 2.04
CA PRO A 28 -19.25 -1.24 2.19
C PRO A 28 -19.34 -0.74 3.63
N GLY A 29 -19.41 0.59 3.80
CA GLY A 29 -19.50 1.23 5.13
C GLY A 29 -18.18 1.36 5.89
N ALA A 30 -17.10 0.73 5.43
CA ALA A 30 -15.78 0.86 6.07
C ALA A 30 -15.07 2.17 5.70
N ASN A 31 -14.11 2.55 6.55
CA ASN A 31 -13.17 3.61 6.23
C ASN A 31 -12.07 3.09 5.29
N PRO A 32 -11.49 3.94 4.44
CA PRO A 32 -10.28 3.59 3.69
C PRO A 32 -9.11 3.52 4.68
N ASP A 33 -8.84 2.31 5.14
CA ASP A 33 -7.72 1.99 6.01
C ASP A 33 -6.75 1.09 5.23
N LEU A 34 -5.46 1.37 5.33
CA LEU A 34 -4.40 0.49 4.84
C LEU A 34 -3.98 -0.43 5.97
N PHE A 35 -3.94 -1.73 5.69
CA PHE A 35 -3.49 -2.75 6.63
C PHE A 35 -2.24 -3.41 6.09
N LEU A 36 -1.19 -3.44 6.89
CA LEU A 36 -0.02 -4.27 6.62
C LEU A 36 -0.26 -5.66 7.18
N LEU A 37 -0.04 -6.66 6.34
CA LEU A 37 -0.17 -8.06 6.70
C LEU A 37 1.22 -8.70 6.79
N ASN A 38 1.43 -9.54 7.81
CA ASN A 38 2.62 -10.39 7.85
C ASN A 38 2.48 -11.60 6.91
N ALA A 39 3.51 -12.45 6.85
CA ALA A 39 3.48 -13.69 6.06
C ALA A 39 2.38 -14.69 6.48
N ALA A 40 1.87 -14.59 7.71
CA ALA A 40 0.73 -15.38 8.20
C ALA A 40 -0.64 -14.74 7.87
N GLY A 41 -0.67 -13.58 7.21
CA GLY A 41 -1.89 -12.85 6.88
C GLY A 41 -2.48 -12.03 8.05
N GLU A 42 -1.73 -11.85 9.13
CA GLU A 42 -2.16 -11.09 10.30
C GLU A 42 -1.84 -9.61 10.15
N LYS A 43 -2.76 -8.76 10.59
CA LYS A 43 -2.63 -7.30 10.53
C LYS A 43 -1.61 -6.81 11.53
N VAL A 44 -0.40 -6.50 11.07
CA VAL A 44 0.66 -5.94 11.91
C VAL A 44 0.52 -4.44 12.12
N GLN A 45 0.02 -3.71 11.12
CA GLN A 45 -0.10 -2.26 11.19
C GLN A 45 -1.33 -1.75 10.46
N LYS A 46 -1.86 -0.62 10.93
CA LYS A 46 -3.03 0.04 10.36
C LYS A 46 -2.74 1.52 10.16
N PHE A 47 -2.99 2.03 8.96
CA PHE A 47 -2.91 3.45 8.62
C PHE A 47 -4.26 3.96 8.11
N ASP A 48 -4.71 5.10 8.62
CA ASP A 48 -5.97 5.72 8.20
C ASP A 48 -5.72 6.57 6.95
N LEU A 49 -6.14 6.06 5.78
CA LEU A 49 -5.97 6.79 4.51
C LEU A 49 -6.93 7.98 4.40
N SER A 50 -7.98 8.05 5.23
CA SER A 50 -8.95 9.15 5.16
C SER A 50 -8.34 10.50 5.52
N LYS A 51 -7.22 10.48 6.26
CA LYS A 51 -6.48 11.67 6.67
C LYS A 51 -5.27 11.97 5.77
N LEU A 52 -4.98 11.07 4.82
CA LEU A 52 -3.81 11.13 3.97
C LEU A 52 -4.22 11.51 2.54
N ASN A 53 -3.30 12.16 1.84
CA ASN A 53 -3.46 12.53 0.43
C ASN A 53 -2.82 11.47 -0.47
N ARG A 54 -3.05 11.56 -1.78
CA ARG A 54 -2.49 10.60 -2.76
C ARG A 54 -0.96 10.46 -2.64
N LYS A 55 -0.26 11.59 -2.51
CA LYS A 55 1.20 11.62 -2.34
C LYS A 55 1.66 10.97 -1.03
N GLU A 56 0.95 11.23 0.06
CA GLU A 56 1.26 10.64 1.37
C GLU A 56 1.07 9.12 1.34
N CYS A 57 0.02 8.63 0.67
CA CYS A 57 -0.21 7.20 0.51
C CYS A 57 0.91 6.52 -0.31
N GLU A 58 1.35 7.18 -1.38
CA GLU A 58 2.47 6.71 -2.21
C GLU A 58 3.80 6.71 -1.44
N ALA A 59 4.08 7.80 -0.71
CA ALA A 59 5.25 7.92 0.14
C ALA A 59 5.25 6.86 1.24
N LEU A 60 4.10 6.59 1.86
CA LEU A 60 3.95 5.57 2.89
C LEU A 60 4.27 4.17 2.37
N LEU A 61 3.74 3.79 1.20
CA LEU A 61 4.10 2.51 0.58
C LEU A 61 5.59 2.43 0.26
N THR A 62 6.17 3.52 -0.26
CA THR A 62 7.60 3.59 -0.58
C THR A 62 8.47 3.46 0.68
N ASP A 63 8.10 4.14 1.77
CA ASP A 63 8.77 4.10 3.08
C ASP A 63 8.73 2.70 3.70
N LEU A 64 7.59 2.02 3.54
CA LEU A 64 7.41 0.62 3.93
C LEU A 64 8.19 -0.36 3.03
N GLY A 65 8.85 0.14 1.98
CA GLY A 65 9.67 -0.63 1.06
C GLY A 65 8.90 -1.32 -0.07
N PHE A 66 7.63 -0.99 -0.30
CA PHE A 66 6.89 -1.53 -1.43
C PHE A 66 7.43 -0.98 -2.74
N TYR A 67 7.69 -1.88 -3.68
CA TYR A 67 8.16 -1.50 -5.01
C TYR A 67 7.00 -0.98 -5.86
N LYS A 68 7.12 0.28 -6.31
CA LYS A 68 6.25 0.88 -7.32
C LYS A 68 6.85 0.62 -8.70
N LYS A 69 6.13 -0.14 -9.52
CA LYS A 69 6.47 -0.31 -10.94
C LYS A 69 6.22 0.99 -11.70
N ILE A 70 7.12 1.32 -12.62
CA ILE A 70 6.91 2.44 -13.55
C ILE A 70 5.93 2.02 -14.65
N SER A 71 5.94 0.74 -15.02
CA SER A 71 5.05 0.17 -16.04
C SER A 71 4.56 -1.22 -15.63
N SER A 72 3.35 -1.59 -16.04
CA SER A 72 2.79 -2.92 -15.74
C SER A 72 3.65 -4.08 -16.27
N ASN A 73 4.44 -3.83 -17.31
CA ASN A 73 5.35 -4.79 -17.94
C ASN A 73 6.75 -4.83 -17.31
N GLU A 74 7.01 -4.01 -16.29
CA GLU A 74 8.28 -3.99 -15.59
C GLU A 74 8.37 -5.20 -14.65
N GLU A 75 9.50 -5.89 -14.73
CA GLU A 75 9.83 -7.00 -13.83
C GLU A 75 10.17 -6.43 -12.45
N VAL A 76 9.54 -6.99 -11.42
CA VAL A 76 9.89 -6.66 -10.04
C VAL A 76 11.28 -7.26 -9.78
N PRO A 77 12.27 -6.48 -9.31
CA PRO A 77 13.57 -7.02 -8.93
C PRO A 77 13.40 -8.16 -7.92
N GLU A 78 14.22 -9.20 -7.99
CA GLU A 78 14.12 -10.37 -7.09
C GLU A 78 14.10 -9.99 -5.60
N GLU A 79 14.75 -8.88 -5.24
CA GLU A 79 14.76 -8.28 -3.90
C GLU A 79 13.36 -7.91 -3.38
N PHE A 80 12.44 -7.52 -4.27
CA PHE A 80 11.07 -7.15 -3.93
C PHE A 80 10.03 -8.22 -4.30
N GLN A 81 10.42 -9.28 -5.02
CA GLN A 81 9.53 -10.38 -5.42
C GLN A 81 9.00 -11.19 -4.24
N LYS A 82 9.79 -11.33 -3.17
CA LYS A 82 9.36 -12.03 -1.93
C LYS A 82 8.68 -11.11 -0.91
N GLY A 83 8.34 -9.89 -1.33
CA GLY A 83 7.68 -8.87 -0.51
C GLY A 83 8.67 -7.84 0.05
N PRO A 84 8.16 -6.69 0.49
CA PRO A 84 8.99 -5.66 1.10
C PRO A 84 9.44 -6.10 2.51
N TYR A 85 10.74 -6.27 2.70
CA TYR A 85 11.36 -6.59 4.00
C TYR A 85 11.82 -5.34 4.78
N ALA A 86 11.36 -4.14 4.43
CA ALA A 86 11.71 -2.94 5.16
C ALA A 86 10.79 -2.71 6.38
N LEU A 87 10.70 -3.69 7.27
CA LEU A 87 10.61 -3.35 8.68
C LEU A 87 12.04 -3.34 9.23
N LYS A 88 12.82 -2.31 8.86
CA LYS A 88 14.00 -1.93 9.65
C LYS A 88 13.51 -1.25 10.94
N ARG A 89 12.99 -2.06 11.87
CA ARG A 89 12.69 -1.74 13.27
C ARG A 89 12.28 -3.07 13.90
N ASP A 90 13.14 -3.85 14.52
CA ASP A 90 14.26 -3.54 15.40
C ASP A 90 15.49 -4.39 15.03
N GLU A 91 16.67 -3.79 14.94
CA GLU A 91 17.87 -4.48 15.42
C GLU A 91 17.72 -4.58 16.94
N LEU A 92 17.60 -5.81 17.45
CA LEU A 92 17.48 -6.16 18.86
C LEU A 92 18.84 -6.10 19.57
#